data_AF-A0A2K5XZI4-F1
#
_entry.id   AF-A0A2K5XZI4-F1
#
_cell.length_a   1.000
_cell.length_b   1.000
_cell.length_c   1.000
_cell.angle_alpha   90.00
_cell.angle_beta   90.00
_cell.angle_gamma   90.00
#
_symmetry.space_group_name_H-M   'P 1'
#
loop_
_entity.id
_entity.type
_entity.pdbx_description
1 polymer ?
#
loop_
_entity_poly.entity_id
_entity_poly.type
_entity_poly.pdbx_seq_one_letter_code
_entity_poly.pdbx_strand_id
1 'polypeptide(L)'
;MLPDGPESSLWGNPGLQASDSPSAVDEVEKWLPRLHALVVGPGLGRDDALLRNVQGILEASKARDIPVVIDADGLWLVAQQPALIQGYQKAVLTPNHMEFSRLYDAVLRGPVDSDDRHGSVLRLSQALGNVTVVQKGERDILSNGQQVLVCSQEGSSRRCGGQGDLLSGSLGVLVHWALLAGPEKTNGSSPLLVAAFGACSLTRQCNHQAFQKHGRSTTTSDMIAEVGAAFSKLFET
;
A
#
# COMPACT_ATOMS: atom_id res chain seq x y z
N MET A 1 21.86 -40.54 -29.82
CA MET A 1 22.47 -39.20 -29.88
C MET A 1 21.67 -38.38 -30.87
N LEU A 2 20.69 -37.65 -30.36
CA LEU A 2 19.99 -36.59 -31.07
C LEU A 2 20.29 -35.32 -30.26
N PRO A 3 20.66 -34.20 -30.88
CA PRO A 3 21.00 -32.99 -30.14
C PRO A 3 19.73 -32.31 -29.63
N ASP A 4 19.71 -32.00 -28.33
CA ASP A 4 18.70 -31.15 -27.70
C ASP A 4 18.86 -29.70 -28.18
N GLY A 5 17.80 -29.14 -28.77
CA GLY A 5 17.68 -27.71 -29.05
C GLY A 5 17.00 -26.99 -27.88
N PRO A 6 17.44 -25.78 -27.48
CA PRO A 6 16.78 -25.03 -26.42
C PRO A 6 15.72 -24.10 -27.02
N GLU A 7 14.45 -24.52 -27.01
CA GLU A 7 13.33 -23.60 -27.20
C GLU A 7 12.27 -23.82 -26.11
N SER A 8 12.40 -23.09 -25.01
CA SER A 8 11.28 -22.75 -24.12
C SER A 8 11.64 -21.57 -23.19
N SER A 9 11.83 -20.38 -23.77
CA SER A 9 11.99 -19.14 -22.97
C SER A 9 11.07 -18.00 -23.40
N LEU A 10 10.06 -18.23 -24.24
CA LEU A 10 9.23 -17.16 -24.81
C LEU A 10 7.93 -16.83 -24.06
N TRP A 11 7.76 -17.26 -22.80
CA TRP A 11 6.57 -16.94 -22.00
C TRP A 11 6.88 -16.34 -20.62
N GLY A 12 7.98 -15.61 -20.49
CA GLY A 12 8.28 -14.80 -19.29
C GLY A 12 7.77 -13.38 -19.45
N ASN A 13 6.80 -12.97 -18.63
CA ASN A 13 6.32 -11.59 -18.56
C ASN A 13 7.49 -10.71 -18.05
N PRO A 14 8.05 -9.77 -18.85
CA PRO A 14 9.33 -9.11 -18.54
C PRO A 14 9.28 -8.17 -17.33
N GLY A 15 8.09 -7.84 -16.81
CA GLY A 15 7.94 -6.96 -15.65
C GLY A 15 8.30 -7.59 -14.29
N LEU A 16 8.31 -8.91 -14.17
CA LEU A 16 8.50 -9.59 -12.87
C LEU A 16 9.95 -10.03 -12.59
N GLN A 17 10.81 -10.11 -13.61
CA GLN A 17 12.22 -10.52 -13.47
C GLN A 17 13.19 -9.33 -13.41
N ALA A 18 12.69 -8.09 -13.52
CA ALA A 18 13.54 -6.92 -13.59
C ALA A 18 14.22 -6.56 -12.25
N SER A 19 13.71 -7.04 -11.11
CA SER A 19 14.15 -6.59 -9.78
C SER A 19 15.45 -7.22 -9.26
N ASP A 20 15.87 -8.35 -9.84
CA ASP A 20 16.97 -9.16 -9.31
C ASP A 20 18.31 -8.90 -10.00
N SER A 21 18.34 -7.99 -10.98
CA SER A 21 19.57 -7.64 -11.71
C SER A 21 20.26 -6.39 -11.12
N PRO A 22 21.58 -6.23 -11.29
CA PRO A 22 22.29 -5.01 -10.93
C PRO A 22 21.82 -3.75 -11.68
N SER A 23 21.08 -3.92 -12.77
CA SER A 23 20.51 -2.85 -13.59
C SER A 23 19.00 -2.71 -13.42
N ALA A 24 18.43 -3.31 -12.36
CA ALA A 24 17.00 -3.28 -12.09
C ALA A 24 16.44 -1.86 -12.02
N VAL A 25 17.19 -0.97 -11.35
CA VAL A 25 16.84 0.44 -11.19
C VAL A 25 16.75 1.13 -12.56
N ASP A 26 17.79 0.98 -13.40
CA ASP A 26 17.82 1.58 -14.73
C ASP A 26 16.68 1.10 -15.62
N GLU A 27 16.31 -0.18 -15.54
CA GLU A 27 15.18 -0.72 -16.31
C GLU A 27 13.85 -0.16 -15.81
N VAL A 28 13.63 -0.14 -14.48
CA VAL A 28 12.39 0.40 -13.89
C VAL A 28 12.26 1.90 -14.14
N GLU A 29 13.36 2.64 -14.08
CA GLU A 29 13.40 4.09 -14.32
C GLU A 29 12.86 4.48 -15.70
N LYS A 30 13.05 3.64 -16.73
CA LYS A 30 12.48 3.86 -18.07
C LYS A 30 10.95 3.82 -18.07
N TRP A 31 10.35 3.08 -17.14
CA TRP A 31 8.90 2.94 -17.02
C TRP A 31 8.28 3.99 -16.09
N LEU A 32 9.03 4.50 -15.11
CA LEU A 32 8.52 5.49 -14.14
C LEU A 32 7.75 6.66 -14.77
N PRO A 33 8.17 7.28 -15.90
CA PRO A 33 7.41 8.37 -16.53
C PRO A 33 5.99 7.98 -16.99
N ARG A 34 5.70 6.69 -17.09
CA ARG A 34 4.41 6.14 -17.54
C ARG A 34 3.55 5.67 -16.38
N LEU A 35 4.04 5.73 -15.15
CA LEU A 35 3.34 5.29 -13.95
C LEU A 35 2.64 6.46 -13.28
N HIS A 36 1.38 6.25 -12.92
CA HIS A 36 0.58 7.22 -12.19
C HIS A 36 0.70 7.11 -10.67
N ALA A 37 1.09 5.93 -10.19
CA ALA A 37 1.39 5.60 -8.81
C ALA A 37 2.28 4.35 -8.77
N LEU A 38 3.01 4.18 -7.68
CA LEU A 38 3.84 3.00 -7.42
C LEU A 38 3.34 2.29 -6.15
N VAL A 39 3.24 0.96 -6.18
CA VAL A 39 3.00 0.13 -4.99
C VAL A 39 4.26 -0.65 -4.69
N VAL A 40 4.77 -0.55 -3.45
CA VAL A 40 5.98 -1.22 -2.98
C VAL A 40 5.64 -2.13 -1.81
N GLY A 41 6.04 -3.40 -1.88
CA GLY A 41 5.86 -4.33 -0.76
C GLY A 41 5.35 -5.73 -1.12
N PRO A 42 4.25 -5.86 -1.88
CA PRO A 42 3.70 -7.16 -2.22
C PRO A 42 4.73 -8.08 -2.88
N GLY A 43 5.03 -9.22 -2.24
CA GLY A 43 5.98 -10.21 -2.75
C GLY A 43 7.44 -9.75 -2.81
N LEU A 44 7.81 -8.64 -2.16
CA LEU A 44 9.16 -8.09 -2.25
C LEU A 44 10.19 -8.98 -1.53
N GLY A 45 9.87 -9.59 -0.40
CA GLY A 45 10.87 -10.30 0.39
C GLY A 45 11.90 -9.34 1.01
N ARG A 46 13.02 -9.90 1.48
CA ARG A 46 14.00 -9.17 2.33
C ARG A 46 15.46 -9.44 1.95
N ASP A 47 15.70 -9.74 0.69
CA ASP A 47 17.06 -9.87 0.18
C ASP A 47 17.74 -8.49 0.09
N ASP A 48 18.98 -8.39 0.57
CA ASP A 48 19.70 -7.12 0.65
C ASP A 48 19.95 -6.46 -0.71
N ALA A 49 20.15 -7.25 -1.77
CA ALA A 49 20.35 -6.71 -3.13
C ALA A 49 19.05 -6.15 -3.68
N LEU A 50 17.95 -6.87 -3.49
CA LEU A 50 16.62 -6.41 -3.87
C LEU A 50 16.22 -5.13 -3.13
N LEU A 51 16.49 -5.07 -1.82
CA LEU A 51 16.18 -3.88 -1.02
C LEU A 51 16.96 -2.64 -1.47
N ARG A 52 18.23 -2.78 -1.89
CA ARG A 52 18.99 -1.67 -2.50
C ARG A 52 18.36 -1.20 -3.80
N ASN A 53 17.89 -2.11 -4.65
CA ASN A 53 17.19 -1.75 -5.88
C ASN A 53 15.89 -0.99 -5.58
N VAL A 54 15.13 -1.43 -4.58
CA VAL A 54 13.88 -0.76 -4.15
C VAL A 54 14.16 0.63 -3.61
N GLN A 55 15.24 0.84 -2.84
CA GLN A 55 15.64 2.16 -2.40
C GLN A 55 15.89 3.10 -3.59
N GLY A 56 16.65 2.65 -4.60
CA GLY A 56 16.89 3.41 -5.82
C GLY A 56 15.59 3.78 -6.56
N ILE A 57 14.69 2.80 -6.72
CA ILE A 57 13.37 3.00 -7.37
C ILE A 57 12.50 3.99 -6.58
N LEU A 58 12.51 3.92 -5.25
CA LEU A 58 11.76 4.86 -4.40
C LEU A 58 12.30 6.28 -4.55
N GLU A 59 13.62 6.47 -4.51
CA GLU A 59 14.22 7.79 -4.70
C GLU A 59 13.94 8.36 -6.10
N ALA A 60 14.06 7.53 -7.14
CA ALA A 60 13.72 7.94 -8.51
C ALA A 60 12.23 8.28 -8.68
N SER A 61 11.34 7.58 -7.97
CA SER A 61 9.90 7.86 -7.96
C SER A 61 9.57 9.17 -7.26
N LYS A 62 10.21 9.44 -6.11
CA LYS A 62 10.10 10.71 -5.38
C LYS A 62 10.60 11.90 -6.20
N ALA A 63 11.74 11.74 -6.88
CA ALA A 63 12.29 12.78 -7.75
C ALA A 63 11.36 13.15 -8.92
N ARG A 64 10.46 12.23 -9.29
CA ARG A 64 9.44 12.41 -10.33
C ARG A 64 8.06 12.76 -9.76
N ASP A 65 7.95 12.97 -8.45
CA ASP A 65 6.72 13.34 -7.77
C ASP A 65 5.57 12.31 -7.95
N ILE A 66 5.96 11.03 -8.14
CA ILE A 66 5.05 9.89 -8.31
C ILE A 66 4.52 9.43 -6.95
N PRO A 67 3.20 9.34 -6.73
CA PRO A 67 2.63 8.82 -5.49
C PRO A 67 3.06 7.38 -5.20
N VAL A 68 3.34 7.07 -3.94
CA VAL A 68 3.84 5.75 -3.53
C VAL A 68 2.97 5.17 -2.41
N VAL A 69 2.52 3.93 -2.58
CA VAL A 69 1.89 3.13 -1.52
C VAL A 69 2.91 2.11 -1.03
N ILE A 70 3.13 2.05 0.28
CA ILE A 70 4.10 1.12 0.89
C ILE A 70 3.36 0.17 1.83
N ASP A 71 3.42 -1.13 1.50
CA ASP A 71 2.82 -2.21 2.27
C ASP A 71 3.87 -3.29 2.62
N ALA A 72 3.51 -4.23 3.50
CA ALA A 72 4.27 -5.45 3.79
C ALA A 72 5.79 -5.24 3.95
N ASP A 73 6.63 -5.89 3.14
CA ASP A 73 8.09 -5.80 3.26
C ASP A 73 8.64 -4.41 2.86
N GLY A 74 7.87 -3.60 2.11
CA GLY A 74 8.20 -2.18 1.91
C GLY A 74 8.16 -1.40 3.22
N LEU A 75 7.23 -1.72 4.13
CA LEU A 75 7.19 -1.12 5.47
C LEU A 75 8.35 -1.59 6.34
N TRP A 76 8.81 -2.83 6.14
CA TRP A 76 10.02 -3.32 6.80
C TRP A 76 11.23 -2.48 6.37
N LEU A 77 11.40 -2.24 5.06
CA LEU A 77 12.47 -1.37 4.54
C LEU A 77 12.40 0.04 5.15
N VAL A 78 11.21 0.63 5.20
CA VAL A 78 11.00 1.95 5.80
C VAL A 78 11.32 1.95 7.31
N ALA A 79 10.99 0.88 8.04
CA ALA A 79 11.34 0.79 9.46
C ALA A 79 12.86 0.73 9.68
N GLN A 80 13.61 0.12 8.76
CA GLN A 80 15.08 0.11 8.83
C GLN A 80 15.69 1.48 8.46
N GLN A 81 15.05 2.22 7.55
CA GLN A 81 15.53 3.52 7.09
C GLN A 81 14.37 4.51 6.88
N PRO A 82 13.83 5.11 7.97
CA PRO A 82 12.68 6.02 7.88
C PRO A 82 12.92 7.23 6.97
N ALA A 83 14.18 7.65 6.83
CA ALA A 83 14.60 8.73 5.95
C ALA A 83 14.18 8.55 4.47
N LEU A 84 13.93 7.31 4.01
CA LEU A 84 13.50 7.04 2.63
C LEU A 84 12.18 7.72 2.26
N ILE A 85 11.28 7.91 3.22
CA ILE A 85 9.96 8.52 3.00
C ILE A 85 9.72 9.79 3.78
N GLN A 86 10.70 10.22 4.59
CA GLN A 86 10.56 11.38 5.47
C GLN A 86 10.15 12.62 4.66
N GLY A 87 9.03 13.23 5.04
CA GLY A 87 8.50 14.43 4.40
C GLY A 87 7.88 14.23 3.01
N TYR A 88 7.88 13.00 2.46
CA TYR A 88 7.28 12.73 1.17
C TYR A 88 5.77 12.55 1.30
N GLN A 89 5.04 13.66 1.29
CA GLN A 89 3.59 13.68 1.55
C GLN A 89 2.75 12.98 0.47
N LYS A 90 3.34 12.52 -0.64
CA LYS A 90 2.69 11.63 -1.61
C LYS A 90 2.89 10.13 -1.31
N ALA A 91 3.49 9.79 -0.17
CA ALA A 91 3.53 8.43 0.34
C ALA A 91 2.30 8.10 1.20
N VAL A 92 1.82 6.86 1.08
CA VAL A 92 0.86 6.25 2.00
C VAL A 92 1.41 4.93 2.53
N LEU A 93 1.50 4.82 3.86
CA LEU A 93 1.95 3.60 4.55
C LEU A 93 0.75 2.81 5.04
N THR A 94 0.71 1.49 4.81
CA THR A 94 -0.43 0.65 5.19
C THR A 94 -0.11 -0.43 6.25
N PRO A 95 0.50 -0.09 7.40
CA PRO A 95 0.90 -1.11 8.37
C PRO A 95 -0.26 -1.80 9.06
N ASN A 96 -0.14 -3.12 9.22
CA ASN A 96 -0.91 -3.86 10.24
C ASN A 96 -0.40 -3.55 11.65
N HIS A 97 -1.05 -4.09 12.68
CA HIS A 97 -0.67 -3.85 14.09
C HIS A 97 0.82 -4.10 14.40
N MET A 98 1.40 -5.20 13.89
CA MET A 98 2.80 -5.58 14.15
C MET A 98 3.77 -4.71 13.36
N GLU A 99 3.46 -4.42 12.09
CA GLU A 99 4.24 -3.50 11.25
C GLU A 99 4.23 -2.09 11.83
N PHE A 100 3.07 -1.64 12.32
CA PHE A 100 2.90 -0.31 12.93
C PHE A 100 3.75 -0.19 14.17
N SER A 101 3.74 -1.20 15.05
CA SER A 101 4.53 -1.19 16.28
C SER A 101 6.03 -1.08 16.01
N ARG A 102 6.53 -1.82 15.00
CA ARG A 102 7.93 -1.76 14.57
C ARG A 102 8.29 -0.41 13.97
N LEU A 103 7.45 0.11 13.08
CA LEU A 103 7.66 1.40 12.44
C LEU A 103 7.62 2.55 13.46
N TYR A 104 6.69 2.49 14.41
CA TYR A 104 6.57 3.47 15.47
C TYR A 104 7.83 3.51 16.35
N ASP A 105 8.32 2.35 16.80
CA ASP A 105 9.54 2.27 17.60
C ASP A 105 10.76 2.78 16.81
N ALA A 106 10.88 2.42 15.54
CA ALA A 106 11.98 2.89 14.67
C ALA A 106 12.00 4.42 14.50
N VAL A 107 10.84 5.07 14.44
CA VAL A 107 10.70 6.51 14.19
C VAL A 107 10.74 7.32 15.48
N LEU A 108 9.99 6.89 16.51
CA LEU A 108 9.77 7.65 17.74
C LEU A 108 10.65 7.17 18.90
N ARG A 109 11.40 6.07 18.74
CA ARG A 109 12.30 5.47 19.75
C ARG A 109 11.57 5.16 21.06
N GLY A 110 10.44 4.47 20.94
CA GLY A 110 9.62 4.07 22.09
C GLY A 110 8.42 3.22 21.69
N PRO A 111 7.78 2.56 22.67
CA PRO A 111 6.65 1.68 22.40
C PRO A 111 5.40 2.48 21.98
N VAL A 112 4.55 1.83 21.19
CA VAL A 112 3.21 2.34 20.89
C VAL A 112 2.37 2.33 22.16
N ASP A 113 1.64 3.42 22.40
CA ASP A 113 0.57 3.47 23.37
C ASP A 113 -0.66 2.75 22.80
N SER A 114 -0.96 1.56 23.30
CA SER A 114 -2.09 0.76 22.84
C SER A 114 -3.45 1.36 23.19
N ASP A 115 -3.51 2.19 24.24
CA ASP A 115 -4.74 2.80 24.72
C ASP A 115 -5.08 4.07 23.92
N ASP A 116 -4.07 4.76 23.38
CA ASP A 116 -4.22 5.89 22.47
C ASP A 116 -3.82 5.56 21.03
N ARG A 117 -4.63 4.74 20.36
CA ARG A 117 -4.39 4.44 18.93
C ARG A 117 -4.49 5.68 18.03
N HIS A 118 -5.38 6.62 18.33
CA HIS A 118 -5.59 7.81 17.50
C HIS A 118 -4.37 8.73 17.55
N GLY A 119 -3.93 9.09 18.76
CA GLY A 119 -2.74 9.90 18.95
C GLY A 119 -1.46 9.17 18.53
N SER A 120 -1.40 7.85 18.61
CA SER A 120 -0.26 7.09 18.10
C SER A 120 -0.13 7.18 16.56
N VAL A 121 -1.21 7.01 15.80
CA VAL A 121 -1.16 7.15 14.33
C VAL A 121 -0.84 8.60 13.93
N LEU A 122 -1.43 9.59 14.63
CA LEU A 122 -1.15 11.01 14.41
C LEU A 122 0.32 11.34 14.65
N ARG A 123 0.89 10.93 15.79
CA ARG A 123 2.30 11.17 16.15
C ARG A 123 3.26 10.51 15.16
N LEU A 124 2.98 9.29 14.74
CA LEU A 124 3.82 8.61 13.74
C LEU A 124 3.82 9.38 12.41
N SER A 125 2.64 9.79 11.93
CA SER A 125 2.53 10.57 10.69
C SER A 125 3.28 11.91 10.80
N GLN A 126 3.13 12.64 11.91
CA GLN A 126 3.86 13.89 12.16
C GLN A 126 5.37 13.68 12.20
N ALA A 127 5.84 12.65 12.91
CA ALA A 127 7.25 12.33 13.02
C ALA A 127 7.87 11.96 11.66
N LEU A 128 7.07 11.39 10.75
CA LEU A 128 7.46 11.10 9.36
C LEU A 128 7.32 12.30 8.41
N GLY A 129 6.97 13.50 8.91
CA GLY A 129 6.81 14.70 8.09
C GLY A 129 5.45 14.77 7.38
N ASN A 130 4.39 14.39 8.06
CA ASN A 130 2.99 14.39 7.58
C ASN A 130 2.73 13.40 6.43
N VAL A 131 3.46 12.28 6.43
CA VAL A 131 3.20 11.14 5.52
C VAL A 131 1.90 10.46 5.94
N THR A 132 1.05 10.08 4.98
CA THR A 132 -0.22 9.42 5.32
C THR A 132 0.02 8.00 5.84
N VAL A 133 -0.57 7.66 6.99
CA VAL A 133 -0.45 6.34 7.63
C VAL A 133 -1.83 5.73 7.82
N VAL A 134 -1.98 4.46 7.44
CA VAL A 134 -3.19 3.64 7.59
C VAL A 134 -2.88 2.46 8.51
N GLN A 135 -3.20 2.58 9.79
CA GLN A 135 -3.08 1.48 10.74
C GLN A 135 -4.25 0.52 10.58
N LYS A 136 -4.01 -0.61 9.90
CA LYS A 136 -5.00 -1.66 9.63
C LYS A 136 -5.36 -2.40 10.93
N GLY A 137 -6.65 -2.65 11.15
CA GLY A 137 -7.12 -3.35 12.35
C GLY A 137 -8.59 -3.77 12.27
N GLU A 138 -9.24 -3.98 13.42
CA GLU A 138 -10.70 -4.18 13.46
C GLU A 138 -11.44 -2.97 12.87
N ARG A 139 -10.98 -1.78 13.27
CA ARG A 139 -11.20 -0.50 12.62
C ARG A 139 -9.87 0.03 12.11
N ASP A 140 -9.85 0.54 10.89
CA ASP A 140 -8.66 1.14 10.30
C ASP A 140 -8.59 2.60 10.73
N ILE A 141 -7.44 3.00 11.27
CA ILE A 141 -7.20 4.38 11.75
C ILE A 141 -6.20 5.03 10.81
N LEU A 142 -6.59 6.17 10.25
CA LEU A 142 -5.85 6.84 9.19
C LEU A 142 -5.44 8.24 9.67
N SER A 143 -4.22 8.67 9.39
CA SER A 143 -3.82 10.06 9.63
C SER A 143 -2.81 10.57 8.61
N ASN A 144 -2.90 11.86 8.31
CA ASN A 144 -1.90 12.64 7.58
C ASN A 144 -1.10 13.59 8.50
N GLY A 145 -1.17 13.39 9.82
CA GLY A 145 -0.45 14.21 10.79
C GLY A 145 -1.20 15.46 11.22
N GLN A 146 -2.35 15.75 10.60
CA GLN A 146 -3.22 16.88 10.94
C GLN A 146 -4.62 16.40 11.33
N GLN A 147 -5.13 15.39 10.63
CA GLN A 147 -6.46 14.83 10.83
C GLN A 147 -6.35 13.34 11.11
N VAL A 148 -7.32 12.81 11.86
CA VAL A 148 -7.47 11.37 12.07
C VAL A 148 -8.86 10.95 11.58
N LEU A 149 -8.92 9.95 10.71
CA LEU A 149 -10.15 9.31 10.26
C LEU A 149 -10.20 7.87 10.74
N VAL A 150 -11.42 7.35 10.90
CA VAL A 150 -11.64 5.94 11.27
C VAL A 150 -12.55 5.31 10.22
N CYS A 151 -12.03 4.33 9.49
CA CYS A 151 -12.86 3.50 8.61
C CYS A 151 -13.48 2.37 9.45
N SER A 152 -14.80 2.48 9.65
CA SER A 152 -15.62 1.50 10.36
C SER A 152 -16.54 0.73 9.41
N GLN A 153 -16.25 0.74 8.10
CA GLN A 153 -16.98 -0.07 7.13
C GLN A 153 -17.00 -1.53 7.58
N GLU A 154 -18.17 -2.15 7.53
CA GLU A 154 -18.31 -3.55 7.91
C GLU A 154 -17.49 -4.43 6.98
N GLY A 155 -16.63 -5.27 7.57
CA GLY A 155 -15.87 -6.31 6.88
C GLY A 155 -16.43 -7.69 7.24
N SER A 156 -15.55 -8.64 7.54
CA SER A 156 -15.92 -9.94 8.08
C SER A 156 -14.93 -10.41 9.15
N SER A 157 -15.30 -11.48 9.86
CA SER A 157 -14.40 -12.17 10.81
C SER A 157 -13.28 -12.98 10.12
N ARG A 158 -13.26 -13.02 8.77
CA ARG A 158 -12.32 -13.81 7.99
C ARG A 158 -11.26 -12.92 7.34
N ARG A 159 -10.02 -13.05 7.83
CA ARG A 159 -8.82 -12.46 7.21
C ARG A 159 -8.13 -13.48 6.31
N CYS A 160 -8.26 -13.34 4.99
CA CYS A 160 -7.54 -14.18 4.02
C CYS A 160 -6.15 -13.61 3.69
N GLY A 161 -5.21 -14.49 3.34
CA GLY A 161 -3.89 -14.08 2.86
C GLY A 161 -4.01 -13.38 1.50
N GLY A 162 -3.42 -12.20 1.36
CA GLY A 162 -3.52 -11.35 0.16
C GLY A 162 -4.54 -10.21 0.24
N GLN A 163 -5.32 -10.10 1.32
CA GLN A 163 -6.22 -8.96 1.53
C GLN A 163 -5.48 -7.61 1.58
N GLY A 164 -4.22 -7.60 2.04
CA GLY A 164 -3.36 -6.42 2.02
C GLY A 164 -3.04 -5.96 0.59
N ASP A 165 -2.80 -6.91 -0.32
CA ASP A 165 -2.48 -6.61 -1.72
C ASP A 165 -3.68 -5.96 -2.44
N LEU A 166 -4.90 -6.40 -2.11
CA LEU A 166 -6.12 -5.76 -2.62
C LEU A 166 -6.24 -4.31 -2.13
N LEU A 167 -5.93 -4.06 -0.85
CA LEU A 167 -5.92 -2.71 -0.28
C LEU A 167 -4.85 -1.84 -0.95
N SER A 168 -3.60 -2.31 -1.05
CA SER A 168 -2.51 -1.52 -1.62
C SER A 168 -2.73 -1.24 -3.11
N GLY A 169 -3.25 -2.20 -3.86
CA GLY A 169 -3.57 -2.04 -5.28
C GLY A 169 -4.71 -1.04 -5.52
N SER A 170 -5.82 -1.18 -4.81
CA SER A 170 -6.94 -0.23 -4.90
C SER A 170 -6.55 1.17 -4.43
N LEU A 171 -5.71 1.26 -3.39
CA LEU A 171 -5.18 2.52 -2.90
C LEU A 171 -4.30 3.23 -3.94
N GLY A 172 -3.44 2.50 -4.66
CA GLY A 172 -2.62 3.08 -5.73
C GLY A 172 -3.48 3.78 -6.81
N VAL A 173 -4.59 3.15 -7.21
CA VAL A 173 -5.56 3.74 -8.15
C VAL A 173 -6.23 4.98 -7.54
N LEU A 174 -6.78 4.86 -6.33
CA LEU A 174 -7.55 5.93 -5.70
C LEU A 174 -6.69 7.14 -5.35
N VAL A 175 -5.42 6.95 -4.98
CA VAL A 175 -4.48 8.06 -4.72
C VAL A 175 -4.28 8.89 -5.98
N HIS A 176 -4.06 8.24 -7.12
CA HIS A 176 -3.91 8.96 -8.39
C HIS A 176 -5.18 9.74 -8.74
N TRP A 177 -6.36 9.10 -8.65
CA TRP A 177 -7.63 9.77 -8.95
C TRP A 177 -7.93 10.93 -8.01
N ALA A 178 -7.67 10.78 -6.70
CA ALA A 178 -7.89 11.85 -5.73
C ALA A 178 -6.96 13.05 -5.98
N LEU A 179 -5.68 12.79 -6.30
CA LEU A 179 -4.74 13.85 -6.67
C LEU A 179 -5.14 14.57 -7.96
N LEU A 180 -5.62 13.83 -8.96
CA LEU A 180 -6.11 14.39 -10.21
C LEU A 180 -7.37 15.24 -10.02
N ALA A 181 -8.30 14.79 -9.17
CA ALA A 181 -9.53 15.52 -8.85
C ALA A 181 -9.26 16.83 -8.10
N GLY A 182 -8.16 16.90 -7.34
CA GLY A 182 -7.73 18.08 -6.61
C GLY A 182 -8.52 18.35 -5.32
N PRO A 183 -8.06 19.33 -4.51
CA PRO A 183 -8.58 19.59 -3.17
C PRO A 183 -10.02 20.13 -3.14
N GLU A 184 -10.49 20.72 -4.24
CA GLU A 184 -11.87 21.22 -4.37
C GLU A 184 -12.89 20.09 -4.34
N LYS A 185 -12.53 18.91 -4.89
CA LYS A 185 -13.38 17.72 -4.94
C LYS A 185 -13.30 16.90 -3.66
N THR A 186 -12.35 17.17 -2.77
CA THR A 186 -12.18 16.50 -1.47
C THR A 186 -12.76 17.31 -0.32
N ASN A 187 -13.52 18.38 -0.60
CA ASN A 187 -14.09 19.30 0.41
C ASN A 187 -13.03 19.79 1.42
N GLY A 188 -11.83 20.10 0.93
CA GLY A 188 -10.71 20.56 1.76
C GLY A 188 -10.00 19.48 2.58
N SER A 189 -10.42 18.20 2.48
CA SER A 189 -9.69 17.08 3.06
C SER A 189 -8.46 16.71 2.23
N SER A 190 -7.44 16.11 2.85
CA SER A 190 -6.28 15.60 2.11
C SER A 190 -6.69 14.56 1.06
N PRO A 191 -6.30 14.71 -0.22
CA PRO A 191 -6.60 13.73 -1.27
C PRO A 191 -6.15 12.31 -0.92
N LEU A 192 -4.98 12.16 -0.30
CA LEU A 192 -4.46 10.85 0.10
C LEU A 192 -5.26 10.25 1.25
N LEU A 193 -5.74 11.07 2.18
CA LEU A 193 -6.54 10.60 3.30
C LEU A 193 -7.92 10.12 2.82
N VAL A 194 -8.53 10.83 1.86
CA VAL A 194 -9.78 10.42 1.19
C VAL A 194 -9.58 9.14 0.38
N ALA A 195 -8.50 9.06 -0.42
CA ALA A 195 -8.15 7.86 -1.17
C ALA A 195 -7.94 6.65 -0.24
N ALA A 196 -7.23 6.84 0.86
CA ALA A 196 -6.98 5.80 1.85
C ALA A 196 -8.28 5.32 2.53
N PHE A 197 -9.16 6.24 2.90
CA PHE A 197 -10.48 5.90 3.44
C PHE A 197 -11.32 5.11 2.43
N GLY A 198 -11.33 5.54 1.16
CA GLY A 198 -12.02 4.85 0.07
C GLY A 198 -11.49 3.44 -0.16
N ALA A 199 -10.17 3.26 -0.19
CA ALA A 199 -9.52 1.95 -0.39
C ALA A 199 -9.81 0.98 0.77
N CYS A 200 -9.79 1.47 2.02
CA CYS A 200 -10.16 0.69 3.19
C CYS A 200 -11.63 0.25 3.11
N SER A 201 -12.52 1.18 2.76
CA SER A 201 -13.95 0.91 2.62
C SER A 201 -14.22 -0.12 1.53
N LEU A 202 -13.59 0.03 0.36
CA LEU A 202 -13.69 -0.93 -0.75
C LEU A 202 -13.22 -2.32 -0.34
N THR A 203 -12.01 -2.42 0.24
CA THR A 203 -11.45 -3.71 0.67
C THR A 203 -12.34 -4.41 1.70
N ARG A 204 -12.88 -3.66 2.66
CA ARG A 204 -13.81 -4.19 3.68
C ARG A 204 -15.13 -4.63 3.06
N GLN A 205 -15.69 -3.84 2.15
CA GLN A 205 -16.94 -4.17 1.44
C GLN A 205 -16.77 -5.40 0.53
N CYS A 206 -15.61 -5.58 -0.12
CA CYS A 206 -15.28 -6.81 -0.83
C CYS A 206 -15.21 -8.02 0.12
N ASN A 207 -14.53 -7.87 1.26
CA ASN A 207 -14.41 -8.92 2.27
C ASN A 207 -15.77 -9.33 2.83
N HIS A 208 -16.64 -8.36 3.14
CA HIS A 208 -17.98 -8.60 3.63
C HIS A 208 -18.83 -9.40 2.63
N GLN A 209 -18.88 -8.97 1.37
CA GLN A 209 -19.66 -9.64 0.32
C GLN A 209 -19.14 -11.06 0.04
N ALA A 210 -17.83 -11.23 -0.08
CA ALA A 210 -17.23 -12.53 -0.31
C ALA A 210 -17.47 -13.47 0.89
N PHE A 211 -17.45 -12.94 2.11
CA PHE A 211 -17.76 -13.72 3.30
C PHE A 211 -19.24 -14.12 3.39
N GLN A 212 -20.17 -13.28 2.95
CA GLN A 212 -21.58 -13.67 2.88
C GLN A 212 -21.82 -14.84 1.93
N LYS A 213 -21.06 -14.92 0.83
CA LYS A 213 -21.19 -15.99 -0.18
C LYS A 213 -20.45 -17.28 0.20
N HIS A 214 -19.26 -17.16 0.78
CA HIS A 214 -18.35 -18.28 0.99
C HIS A 214 -18.10 -18.61 2.47
N GLY A 215 -18.53 -17.76 3.41
CA GLY A 215 -18.35 -17.97 4.83
C GLY A 215 -16.88 -18.23 5.20
N ARG A 216 -16.62 -19.29 5.98
CA ARG A 216 -15.26 -19.57 6.46
C ARG A 216 -14.26 -19.88 5.33
N SER A 217 -14.73 -20.37 4.17
CA SER A 217 -13.86 -20.73 3.05
C SER A 217 -13.41 -19.53 2.21
N THR A 218 -13.88 -18.31 2.49
CA THR A 218 -13.47 -17.11 1.74
C THR A 218 -11.95 -16.98 1.61
N THR A 219 -11.53 -16.73 0.39
CA THR A 219 -10.17 -16.45 -0.06
C THR A 219 -10.08 -15.04 -0.67
N THR A 220 -8.86 -14.58 -0.95
CA THR A 220 -8.66 -13.28 -1.62
C THR A 220 -9.17 -13.29 -3.06
N SER A 221 -9.13 -14.43 -3.75
CA SER A 221 -9.71 -14.56 -5.09
C SER A 221 -11.22 -14.30 -5.08
N ASP A 222 -11.92 -14.78 -4.06
CA ASP A 222 -13.34 -14.49 -3.88
C ASP A 222 -13.56 -12.99 -3.63
N MET A 223 -12.69 -12.34 -2.84
CA MET A 223 -12.75 -10.88 -2.64
C MET A 223 -12.50 -10.08 -3.93
N ILE A 224 -11.61 -10.55 -4.80
CA ILE A 224 -11.34 -9.91 -6.10
C ILE A 224 -12.59 -9.93 -6.98
N ALA A 225 -13.36 -11.03 -6.97
CA ALA A 225 -14.60 -11.14 -7.71
C ALA A 225 -15.67 -10.12 -7.26
N GLU A 226 -15.59 -9.63 -6.02
CA GLU A 226 -16.52 -8.64 -5.48
C GLU A 226 -16.14 -7.18 -5.76
N VAL A 227 -14.97 -6.91 -6.34
CA VAL A 227 -14.46 -5.52 -6.50
C VAL A 227 -15.42 -4.64 -7.28
N GLY A 228 -15.96 -5.12 -8.41
CA GLY A 228 -16.89 -4.33 -9.23
C GLY A 228 -18.17 -3.99 -8.48
N ALA A 229 -18.82 -4.99 -7.88
CA ALA A 229 -20.06 -4.78 -7.12
C ALA A 229 -19.85 -3.89 -5.88
N ALA A 230 -18.73 -4.08 -5.17
CA ALA A 230 -18.35 -3.25 -4.04
C ALA A 230 -18.10 -1.79 -4.45
N PHE A 231 -17.43 -1.58 -5.58
CA PHE A 231 -17.13 -0.26 -6.10
C PHE A 231 -18.40 0.49 -6.47
N SER A 232 -19.30 -0.11 -7.25
CA SER A 232 -20.58 0.52 -7.62
C SER A 232 -21.40 0.89 -6.40
N LYS A 233 -21.49 -0.01 -5.40
CA LYS A 233 -22.22 0.23 -4.16
C LYS A 233 -21.66 1.38 -3.30
N LEU A 234 -20.36 1.63 -3.36
CA LEU A 234 -19.71 2.63 -2.50
C LEU A 234 -19.57 3.99 -3.18
N PHE A 235 -19.40 4.02 -4.49
CA PHE A 235 -18.95 5.22 -5.20
C PHE A 235 -19.86 5.65 -6.36
N GLU A 236 -20.85 4.84 -6.76
CA GLU A 236 -21.73 5.14 -7.90
C GLU A 236 -23.22 5.26 -7.52
N THR A 237 -23.57 4.95 -6.27
CA THR A 237 -24.93 5.10 -5.70
C THR A 237 -24.98 6.20 -4.67
#